data_AF-A0A3S4ZVD5-F1
#
_entry.id   AF-A0A3S4ZVD5-F1
#
_cell.length_a   1.000
_cell.length_b   1.000
_cell.length_c   1.000
_cell.angle_alpha   90.00
_cell.angle_beta   90.00
_cell.angle_gamma   90.00
#
_symmetry.space_group_name_H-M   'P 1'
#
loop_
_entity.id
_entity.type
_entity.pdbx_description
1 polymer ?
#
loop_
_entity_poly.entity_id
_entity_poly.type
_entity_poly.pdbx_seq_one_letter_code
_entity_poly.pdbx_strand_id
1 'polypeptide(L)'
;MVRLIDDADYYAGETSGNVVVDFFGETRRVPLIPNGGEIPVTQENKLRYVDAYVDHVLNTSCKSSYEAFHQGFHHVCQSYSLKMFQPIELQVFLIIRSFLKI
;
A
#
# COMPACT_ATOMS: atom_id res chain seq x y z
N MET A 1 8.80 -8.60 1.17
CA MET A 1 8.53 -7.23 1.65
C MET A 1 8.83 -6.32 0.48
N VAL A 2 7.80 -5.81 -0.19
CA VAL A 2 7.97 -4.86 -1.31
C VAL A 2 8.51 -3.58 -0.71
N ARG A 3 9.73 -3.19 -1.10
CA ARG A 3 10.25 -1.88 -0.75
C ARG A 3 9.94 -0.95 -1.91
N LEU A 4 9.17 0.08 -1.62
CA LEU A 4 9.13 1.24 -2.50
C LEU A 4 10.49 1.90 -2.37
N ILE A 5 11.12 2.16 -3.51
CA ILE A 5 12.39 2.88 -3.54
C ILE A 5 12.01 4.34 -3.30
N ASP A 6 11.90 4.73 -2.04
CA ASP A 6 11.84 6.13 -1.66
C ASP A 6 13.23 6.75 -1.76
N ASP A 7 13.22 8.04 -2.03
CA ASP A 7 14.33 9.00 -2.02
C ASP A 7 14.92 9.33 -3.39
N ALA A 8 14.44 10.45 -3.95
CA ALA A 8 15.13 11.46 -4.78
C ALA A 8 15.97 11.06 -6.04
N ASP A 9 16.37 9.81 -6.23
CA ASP A 9 17.38 9.42 -7.24
C ASP A 9 16.77 8.87 -8.54
N TYR A 10 15.45 8.62 -8.59
CA TYR A 10 14.73 8.25 -9.83
C TYR A 10 14.18 9.45 -10.62
N TYR A 11 14.24 10.66 -10.08
CA TYR A 11 13.50 11.84 -10.56
C TYR A 11 13.96 12.41 -11.92
N ALA A 12 14.85 11.73 -12.64
CA ALA A 12 15.37 12.18 -13.95
C ALA A 12 14.88 11.37 -15.16
N GLY A 13 14.15 10.26 -14.97
CA GLY A 13 13.86 9.31 -16.06
C GLY A 13 12.38 9.09 -16.34
N GLU A 14 11.80 9.99 -17.14
CA GLU A 14 10.49 9.89 -17.79
C GLU A 14 9.28 10.01 -16.86
N THR A 15 8.49 11.06 -17.09
CA THR A 15 7.17 11.39 -16.53
C THR A 15 6.12 10.31 -16.86
N SER A 16 6.44 9.02 -16.84
CA SER A 16 5.52 7.93 -17.17
C SER A 16 4.66 7.56 -15.95
N GLY A 17 3.41 7.16 -16.15
CA GLY A 17 2.47 6.67 -15.13
C GLY A 17 2.83 5.32 -14.48
N ASN A 18 4.13 5.00 -14.38
CA ASN A 18 4.68 3.76 -13.83
C ASN A 18 5.42 4.03 -12.51
N VAL A 19 5.44 3.03 -11.63
CA VAL A 19 6.32 2.99 -10.45
C VAL A 19 7.36 1.90 -10.57
N VAL A 20 8.51 2.14 -9.95
CA VAL A 20 9.60 1.16 -9.84
C VAL A 20 9.56 0.55 -8.45
N VAL A 21 9.43 -0.78 -8.38
CA VAL A 21 9.35 -1.52 -7.12
C VAL A 21 10.47 -2.55 -7.05
N ASP A 22 11.03 -2.74 -5.86
CA ASP A 22 11.93 -3.85 -5.57
C ASP A 22 11.12 -5.06 -5.10
N PHE A 23 11.24 -6.15 -5.86
CA PHE A 23 10.61 -7.43 -5.59
C PHE A 23 11.69 -8.51 -5.39
N PHE A 24 12.14 -8.68 -4.15
CA PHE A 24 13.17 -9.67 -3.77
C PHE A 24 14.52 -9.49 -4.48
N GLY A 25 14.95 -8.24 -4.67
CA GLY A 25 16.20 -7.91 -5.37
C GLY A 25 16.02 -7.71 -6.88
N GLU A 26 14.82 -7.89 -7.41
CA GLU A 26 14.47 -7.58 -8.80
C GLU A 26 13.72 -6.25 -8.90
N THR A 27 14.25 -5.33 -9.68
CA THR A 27 13.58 -4.08 -10.03
C THR A 27 12.51 -4.32 -11.08
N ARG A 28 11.25 -4.01 -10.77
CA ARG A 28 10.11 -4.16 -11.68
C ARG A 28 9.41 -2.82 -11.91
N ARG A 29 9.01 -2.57 -13.16
CA ARG A 29 8.15 -1.45 -13.53
C ARG A 29 6.70 -1.89 -13.48
N VAL A 30 5.89 -1.23 -12.66
CA VAL A 30 4.47 -1.52 -12.49
C VAL A 30 3.65 -0.32 -12.95
N PRO A 31 2.72 -0.48 -13.91
CA PRO A 31 1.84 0.60 -14.31
C PRO A 31 0.81 0.90 -13.20
N LEU A 32 0.66 2.17 -12.83
CA LEU A 32 -0.34 2.60 -11.84
C LEU A 32 -1.76 2.68 -12.41
N ILE A 33 -1.86 2.92 -13.71
CA ILE A 33 -3.11 2.98 -14.47
C ILE A 33 -2.97 2.14 -15.75
N PRO A 34 -4.06 1.73 -16.41
CA PRO A 34 -3.98 1.09 -17.72
C PRO A 34 -3.15 1.94 -18.69
N ASN A 35 -2.19 1.31 -19.37
CA ASN A 35 -1.23 1.97 -20.25
C ASN A 35 -0.40 3.08 -19.56
N GLY A 36 -0.19 2.98 -18.24
CA GLY A 36 0.60 3.95 -17.47
C GLY A 36 1.99 4.22 -18.06
N GLY A 37 2.57 3.22 -18.73
CA GLY A 37 3.83 3.35 -19.47
C GLY A 37 3.82 4.38 -20.59
N GLU A 38 2.66 4.60 -21.21
CA GLU A 38 2.49 5.44 -22.40
C GLU A 38 1.89 6.81 -22.06
N ILE A 39 1.34 6.98 -20.85
CA ILE A 39 0.65 8.20 -20.44
C ILE A 39 1.61 9.06 -19.63
N PRO A 40 2.03 10.23 -20.14
CA PRO A 40 2.87 11.12 -19.36
C PRO A 40 2.09 11.83 -18.25
N VAL A 41 2.74 12.06 -17.12
CA VAL A 41 2.24 12.86 -16.01
C VAL A 41 2.37 14.34 -16.36
N THR A 42 1.26 15.03 -16.33
CA THR A 42 1.10 16.46 -16.64
C THR A 42 0.50 17.18 -15.43
N GLN A 43 0.56 18.51 -15.44
CA GLN A 43 -0.07 19.31 -14.37
C GLN A 43 -1.58 19.04 -14.21
N GLU A 44 -2.25 18.69 -15.31
CA GLU A 44 -3.68 18.39 -15.34
C GLU A 44 -3.99 17.01 -14.74
N ASN A 45 -3.15 16.00 -14.98
CA ASN A 45 -3.40 14.62 -14.53
C ASN A 45 -2.64 14.21 -13.26
N LYS A 46 -1.80 15.09 -12.70
CA LYS A 46 -0.97 14.81 -11.52
C LYS A 46 -1.75 14.29 -10.31
N LEU A 47 -2.97 14.80 -10.08
CA LEU A 47 -3.78 14.38 -8.94
C LEU A 47 -4.19 12.91 -9.09
N ARG A 48 -4.62 12.53 -10.29
CA ARG A 48 -4.97 11.14 -10.61
C ARG A 48 -3.77 10.20 -10.48
N TYR A 49 -2.57 10.68 -10.84
CA TYR A 49 -1.34 9.92 -10.63
C TYR A 49 -1.04 9.72 -9.14
N VAL A 50 -1.15 10.78 -8.33
CA VAL A 50 -0.96 10.70 -6.87
C VAL A 50 -1.97 9.74 -6.24
N ASP A 51 -3.25 9.82 -6.61
CA ASP A 51 -4.28 8.93 -6.10
C ASP A 51 -3.98 7.46 -6.44
N ALA A 52 -3.60 7.19 -7.70
CA ALA A 52 -3.24 5.85 -8.14
C ALA A 52 -1.96 5.33 -7.45
N TYR A 53 -0.99 6.21 -7.19
CA TYR A 53 0.20 5.88 -6.42
C TYR A 53 -0.16 5.47 -4.99
N VAL A 54 -0.93 6.32 -4.28
CA VAL A 54 -1.36 6.05 -2.90
C VAL A 54 -2.16 4.75 -2.82
N ASP A 55 -3.09 4.50 -3.74
CA ASP A 55 -3.83 3.24 -3.80
C ASP A 55 -2.93 2.04 -4.07
N HIS A 56 -1.96 2.17 -4.97
CA HIS A 56 -0.99 1.11 -5.23
C HIS A 56 -0.20 0.76 -3.96
N VAL A 57 0.36 1.77 -3.31
CA VAL A 57 1.19 1.62 -2.12
C VAL A 57 0.39 0.99 -0.98
N LEU A 58 -0.80 1.51 -0.67
CA LEU A 58 -1.53 1.13 0.53
C LEU A 58 -2.44 -0.10 0.33
N ASN A 59 -3.00 -0.29 -0.86
CA ASN A 59 -4.00 -1.33 -1.11
C ASN A 59 -3.49 -2.41 -2.07
N THR A 60 -3.06 -2.04 -3.28
CA THR A 60 -2.79 -3.02 -4.34
C THR A 60 -1.51 -3.82 -4.08
N SER A 61 -0.43 -3.18 -3.62
CA SER A 61 0.90 -3.79 -3.43
C SER A 61 0.91 -4.91 -2.39
N CYS A 62 0.02 -4.82 -1.40
CA CYS A 62 -0.07 -5.77 -0.29
C CYS A 62 -1.34 -6.64 -0.34
N LYS A 63 -2.22 -6.45 -1.33
CA LYS A 63 -3.57 -7.02 -1.37
C LYS A 63 -3.65 -8.50 -1.01
N SER A 64 -2.86 -9.34 -1.65
CA SER A 64 -2.90 -10.80 -1.41
C SER A 64 -2.51 -11.17 0.02
N SER A 65 -1.47 -10.53 0.56
CA SER A 65 -1.02 -10.77 1.94
C SER A 65 -2.01 -10.21 2.94
N TYR A 66 -2.56 -9.03 2.66
CA TYR A 66 -3.57 -8.39 3.47
C TYR A 66 -4.87 -9.20 3.51
N GLU A 67 -5.36 -9.71 2.39
CA GLU A 67 -6.59 -10.52 2.34
C GLU A 67 -6.45 -11.80 3.16
N ALA A 68 -5.32 -12.50 3.06
CA ALA A 68 -5.04 -13.68 3.89
C ALA A 68 -5.01 -13.33 5.39
N PHE A 69 -4.33 -12.24 5.76
CA PHE A 69 -4.32 -11.73 7.13
C PHE A 69 -5.73 -11.35 7.60
N HIS A 70 -6.47 -10.59 6.80
CA HIS A 70 -7.81 -10.11 7.08
C HIS A 70 -8.77 -11.28 7.37
N GLN A 71 -8.75 -12.31 6.53
CA GLN A 71 -9.57 -13.51 6.73
C GLN A 71 -9.22 -14.22 8.05
N GLY A 72 -7.94 -14.46 8.31
CA GLY A 72 -7.49 -15.09 9.57
C GLY A 72 -7.83 -14.25 10.80
N PHE A 73 -7.61 -12.94 10.73
CA PHE A 73 -7.92 -12.00 11.81
C PHE A 73 -9.42 -11.98 12.11
N HIS A 74 -10.28 -11.88 11.09
CA HIS A 74 -11.73 -11.91 11.29
C HIS A 74 -12.26 -13.26 11.76
N HIS A 75 -11.62 -14.37 11.40
CA HIS A 75 -11.97 -15.69 11.92
C HIS A 75 -11.72 -15.81 13.43
N VAL A 76 -10.63 -15.22 13.94
CA VAL A 76 -10.25 -15.25 15.36
C VAL A 76 -10.98 -14.17 16.16
N CYS A 77 -11.09 -12.96 15.61
CA CYS A 77 -11.64 -11.80 16.28
C CYS A 77 -13.11 -11.53 15.90
N GLN A 78 -13.94 -12.57 15.73
CA GLN A 78 -15.35 -12.51 15.32
C GLN A 78 -16.24 -11.67 16.25
N SER A 79 -16.12 -10.35 16.19
CA SER A 79 -17.01 -9.43 16.89
C SER A 79 -17.36 -8.25 16.00
N TYR A 80 -18.65 -7.94 15.97
CA TYR A 80 -19.18 -6.68 15.45
C TYR A 80 -18.51 -5.47 16.12
N SER A 81 -17.96 -5.66 17.32
CA SER A 81 -17.30 -4.64 18.13
C SER A 81 -16.03 -4.05 17.51
N LEU A 82 -15.31 -4.79 16.67
CA LEU A 82 -14.12 -4.25 16.00
C LEU A 82 -14.44 -3.09 15.06
N LYS A 83 -15.66 -3.05 14.51
CA LYS A 83 -16.12 -1.97 13.63
C LYS A 83 -16.45 -0.67 14.38
N MET A 84 -16.48 -0.71 15.71
CA MET A 84 -16.77 0.48 16.53
C MET A 84 -15.52 1.33 16.78
N PHE A 85 -14.32 0.77 16.56
CA PHE A 85 -13.06 1.48 16.78
C PHE A 85 -12.68 2.32 15.57
N GLN A 86 -12.18 3.52 15.83
CA GLN A 86 -11.36 4.26 14.87
C GLN A 86 -10.03 3.50 14.63
N PRO A 87 -9.34 3.70 13.48
CA PRO A 87 -8.09 3.00 13.18
C PRO A 87 -7.03 3.10 14.30
N ILE A 88 -6.92 4.27 14.94
CA ILE A 88 -5.98 4.50 16.05
C ILE A 88 -6.37 3.72 17.31
N GLU A 89 -7.65 3.66 17.65
CA GLU A 89 -8.13 2.94 18.84
C GLU A 89 -7.93 1.43 18.66
N LEU A 90 -8.17 0.92 17.45
CA LEU A 90 -7.92 -0.47 17.11
C LEU A 90 -6.41 -0.80 17.20
N GLN A 91 -5.55 0.08 16.68
CA GLN A 91 -4.10 -0.07 16.79
C GLN A 91 -3.66 -0.15 18.26
N VAL A 92 -4.12 0.79 19.08
CA VAL A 92 -3.81 0.82 20.52
C VAL A 92 -4.30 -0.45 21.21
N PHE A 93 -5.52 -0.90 20.94
CA PHE A 93 -6.07 -2.13 21.49
C PHE A 93 -5.23 -3.38 21.15
N LEU A 94 -4.83 -3.52 19.88
CA LEU A 94 -4.00 -4.64 19.42
C LEU A 94 -2.60 -4.63 20.03
N ILE A 95 -2.00 -3.45 20.19
CA ILE A 95 -0.67 -3.29 20.79
C ILE A 95 -0.70 -3.60 22.29
N ILE A 96 -1.70 -3.11 23.04
CA ILE A 96 -1.79 -3.28 24.50
C ILE A 96 -1.90 -4.75 24.90
N ARG A 97 -2.62 -5.59 24.15
CA ARG A 97 -2.72 -7.03 24.45
C ARG A 97 -1.39 -7.79 24.35
N SER A 98 -0.38 -7.23 23.68
CA SER A 98 0.95 -7.82 23.60
C SER A 98 1.79 -7.57 24.87
N PHE A 99 1.42 -6.60 25.72
CA PHE A 99 2.15 -6.23 26.94
C PHE A 99 1.58 -6.83 28.24
N LEU A 100 0.42 -7.51 28.19
CA LEU A 100 -0.24 -8.12 29.36
C LEU A 100 -0.04 -9.65 29.46
N LYS A 101 0.99 -10.19 28.80
CA LYS A 101 1.52 -11.53 29.09
C LYS A 101 2.89 -11.42 29.75
N ILE A 102 2.90 -10.92 30.98
CA ILE A 102 3.89 -11.23 32.02
C ILE A 102 3.09 -11.49 33.29
#